data_AF-A0A2R6XKF5-F1
#
_entry.id   AF-A0A2R6XKF5-F1
#
_cell.length_a   1.000
_cell.length_b   1.000
_cell.length_c   1.000
_cell.angle_alpha   90.00
_cell.angle_beta   90.00
_cell.angle_gamma   90.00
#
_symmetry.space_group_name_H-M   'P 1'
#
loop_
_entity.id
_entity.type
_entity.pdbx_description
1 polymer ?
#
loop_
_entity_poly.entity_id
_entity_poly.type
_entity_poly.pdbx_seq_one_letter_code
_entity_poly.pdbx_strand_id
1 'polypeptide(L)' 'MGGPTHFPFPTLSIRFVKIMYFDTPKTWFSYKPMDREKSLLLAITFFLLLFLSISLSFVFSFSSNGTLPMFMSLMMS' A
#
# COMPACT_ATOMS: atom_id res chain seq x y z
N MET A 1 -4.95 21.72 33.85
CA MET A 1 -5.14 22.13 32.45
C MET A 1 -4.53 21.07 31.54
N GLY A 2 -5.24 19.96 31.35
CA GLY A 2 -4.83 18.89 30.43
C GLY A 2 -5.47 19.12 29.07
N GLY A 3 -4.72 19.72 28.15
CA GLY A 3 -5.09 19.87 26.74
C GLY A 3 -4.96 18.54 25.99
N PRO A 4 -5.68 18.36 24.88
CA PRO A 4 -6.07 17.05 24.36
C PRO A 4 -4.88 16.26 23.83
N THR A 5 -4.77 15.01 24.30
CA THR A 5 -3.94 13.96 23.72
C THR A 5 -4.48 13.53 22.36
N HIS A 6 -4.41 14.41 21.37
CA HIS A 6 -4.60 14.03 19.98
C HIS A 6 -3.21 13.91 19.34
N PHE A 7 -2.53 12.80 19.65
CA PHE A 7 -1.36 12.39 18.89
C PHE A 7 -1.82 12.10 17.46
N PRO A 8 -1.32 12.81 16.43
CA PRO A 8 -1.68 12.51 15.06
C PRO A 8 -0.92 11.24 14.64
N PHE A 9 -1.57 10.11 14.84
CA PHE A 9 -1.20 8.81 14.28
C PHE A 9 -1.51 8.81 12.76
N PRO A 10 -0.77 9.60 11.97
CA PRO A 10 -0.04 9.04 10.81
C PRO A 10 1.36 9.66 10.60
N THR A 11 1.84 10.49 11.54
CA THR A 11 3.04 11.31 11.30
C THR A 11 4.35 10.53 11.31
N LEU A 12 4.46 9.45 12.09
CA LEU A 12 5.72 8.73 12.29
C LEU A 12 6.18 7.97 11.04
N SER A 13 5.27 7.29 10.34
CA SER A 13 5.58 6.55 9.11
C SER A 13 5.96 7.50 7.97
N ILE A 14 5.20 8.58 7.79
CA ILE A 14 5.48 9.60 6.77
C ILE A 14 6.80 10.32 7.09
N ARG A 15 7.07 10.61 8.37
CA ARG A 15 8.34 11.20 8.81
C ARG A 15 9.51 10.25 8.58
N PHE A 16 9.33 8.94 8.80
CA PHE A 16 10.36 7.94 8.54
C PHE A 16 10.69 7.80 7.06
N VAL A 17 9.67 7.75 6.19
CA VAL A 17 9.87 7.74 4.73
C VAL A 17 10.58 9.02 4.27
N LYS A 18 10.20 10.18 4.82
CA LYS A 18 10.89 11.45 4.55
C LYS A 18 12.36 11.41 4.94
N ILE A 19 12.68 10.89 6.14
CA ILE A 19 14.07 10.79 6.60
C ILE A 19 14.88 9.81 5.72
N MET A 20 14.29 8.69 5.27
CA MET A 20 15.01 7.74 4.43
C MET A 20 15.25 8.23 2.98
N TYR A 21 14.31 8.97 2.39
CA TYR A 21 14.39 9.37 0.98
C TYR A 21 14.86 10.83 0.77
N PHE A 22 14.47 11.78 1.62
CA PHE A 22 14.76 13.21 1.46
C PHE A 22 15.93 13.69 2.32
N ASP A 23 16.10 13.17 3.54
CA ASP A 23 17.28 13.48 4.35
C ASP A 23 18.47 12.64 3.86
N THR A 24 19.26 13.28 3.01
CA THR A 24 20.46 12.81 2.31
C THR A 24 21.26 11.68 3.01
N PRO A 25 21.70 10.66 2.25
CA PRO A 25 22.43 9.50 2.75
C PRO A 25 23.85 9.83 3.25
N LYS A 26 24.02 10.28 4.49
CA LYS A 26 25.35 10.70 4.98
C LYS A 26 26.38 9.55 5.04
N THR A 27 25.96 8.31 5.29
CA THR A 27 26.79 7.10 5.26
C THR A 27 25.87 5.86 5.26
N TRP A 28 25.44 5.33 4.11
CA TRP A 28 24.68 4.06 4.14
C TRP A 28 25.67 2.92 4.22
N PHE A 29 25.53 2.15 5.28
CA PHE A 29 26.17 0.85 5.45
C PHE A 29 25.95 0.05 4.16
N SER A 30 27.03 -0.41 3.53
CA SER A 30 26.92 -1.19 2.30
C SER A 30 26.23 -2.51 2.64
N TYR A 31 24.94 -2.60 2.34
CA TYR A 31 24.18 -3.83 2.53
C TYR A 31 24.52 -4.78 1.40
N LYS A 32 24.77 -6.05 1.76
CA LYS A 32 24.88 -7.12 0.78
C LYS A 32 23.57 -7.19 -0.03
N PRO A 33 23.63 -7.28 -1.37
CA PRO A 33 22.44 -7.40 -2.21
C PRO A 33 21.56 -8.56 -1.73
N MET A 34 20.25 -8.35 -1.78
CA MET A 34 19.28 -9.31 -1.28
C MET A 34 19.30 -10.60 -2.10
N ASP A 35 19.22 -11.74 -1.41
CA ASP A 35 19.18 -13.05 -2.05
C ASP A 35 17.98 -13.17 -3.00
N ARG A 36 18.14 -13.97 -4.06
CA ARG A 36 17.14 -14.10 -5.14
C ARG A 36 15.76 -14.52 -4.63
N GLU A 37 15.70 -15.48 -3.72
CA GLU A 37 14.44 -15.98 -3.15
C GLU A 37 13.71 -14.93 -2.33
N LYS A 38 14.46 -14.16 -1.52
CA LYS A 38 13.92 -13.05 -0.71
C LYS A 38 13.42 -11.91 -1.59
N SER A 39 14.16 -11.61 -2.67
CA SER A 39 13.73 -10.63 -3.66
C SER A 39 12.45 -11.06 -4.37
N LEU A 40 12.31 -12.34 -4.71
CA LEU A 40 11.14 -12.87 -5.39
C LEU A 40 9.91 -12.86 -4.48
N LEU A 41 10.06 -13.28 -3.23
CA LEU A 41 9.01 -13.21 -2.22
C LEU A 41 8.56 -11.75 -2.00
N LEU A 42 9.51 -10.83 -1.84
CA LEU A 42 9.21 -9.41 -1.67
C LEU A 42 8.46 -8.84 -2.89
N ALA A 43 8.89 -9.19 -4.12
CA ALA A 43 8.24 -8.75 -5.35
C ALA A 43 6.80 -9.26 -5.46
N ILE A 44 6.54 -10.54 -5.14
CA ILE A 44 5.20 -11.12 -5.14
C ILE A 44 4.32 -10.41 -4.11
N THR A 45 4.80 -10.19 -2.89
CA THR A 45 4.04 -9.49 -1.85
C THR A 45 3.71 -8.06 -2.24
N PHE A 46 4.67 -7.32 -2.82
CA PHE A 46 4.43 -5.95 -3.31
C PHE A 46 3.42 -5.93 -4.46
N PHE A 47 3.57 -6.85 -5.42
CA PHE A 47 2.66 -6.94 -6.56
C PHE A 47 1.23 -7.26 -6.11
N LEU A 48 1.08 -8.22 -5.19
CA LEU A 48 -0.22 -8.56 -4.59
C LEU A 48 -0.85 -7.38 -3.85
N LEU A 49 -0.08 -6.63 -3.06
CA LEU A 49 -0.58 -5.45 -2.34
C LEU A 49 -1.09 -4.36 -3.30
N LEU A 50 -0.31 -4.06 -4.35
CA LEU A 50 -0.70 -3.06 -5.35
C LEU A 50 -1.90 -3.52 -6.15
N PHE A 51 -1.89 -4.78 -6.61
CA PHE A 51 -2.98 -5.35 -7.39
C PHE A 51 -4.28 -5.44 -6.59
N LEU A 52 -4.21 -5.86 -5.31
CA LEU A 52 -5.35 -5.91 -4.42
C LEU A 52 -5.93 -4.52 -4.19
N SER A 53 -5.09 -3.49 -3.97
CA SER A 53 -5.56 -2.12 -3.77
C SER A 53 -6.33 -1.58 -5.00
N ILE A 54 -5.82 -1.85 -6.20
CA ILE A 54 -6.45 -1.44 -7.45
C ILE A 54 -7.74 -2.23 -7.69
N SER A 55 -7.68 -3.56 -7.56
CA SER A 55 -8.83 -4.44 -7.79
C SER A 55 -9.95 -4.18 -6.77
N LEU A 56 -9.62 -3.93 -5.51
CA LEU A 56 -10.60 -3.61 -4.48
C LEU A 56 -11.27 -2.26 -4.73
N SER A 57 -10.50 -1.25 -5.14
CA SER A 57 -11.05 0.07 -5.52
C SER A 57 -11.95 -0.02 -6.76
N PHE A 58 -11.58 -0.85 -7.73
CA PHE A 58 -12.36 -1.12 -8.93
C PHE A 58 -13.68 -1.84 -8.61
N VAL A 59 -13.63 -2.90 -7.80
CA VAL A 59 -14.82 -3.64 -7.35
C VAL A 59 -15.74 -2.74 -6.52
N PHE A 60 -15.18 -1.94 -5.60
CA PHE A 60 -15.94 -0.98 -4.82
C PHE A 60 -16.68 0.02 -5.71
N SER A 61 -16.01 0.56 -6.73
CA SER A 61 -16.62 1.49 -7.70
C SER A 61 -17.75 0.84 -8.49
N PHE A 62 -17.55 -0.41 -8.95
CA PHE A 62 -18.58 -1.18 -9.67
C PHE A 62 -19.76 -1.54 -8.76
N SER A 63 -19.51 -1.82 -7.48
CA SER A 63 -20.52 -2.12 -6.48
C SER A 63 -21.34 -0.88 -6.11
N SER A 64 -20.69 0.27 -5.91
CA SER A 64 -21.37 1.53 -5.57
C SER A 64 -22.21 2.07 -6.74
N ASN A 65 -21.76 1.83 -7.97
CA ASN A 65 -22.47 2.26 -9.18
C ASN A 65 -23.61 1.30 -9.60
N GLY A 66 -23.90 0.25 -8.80
CA GLY A 66 -24.97 -0.70 -9.10
C GLY A 66 -24.76 -1.52 -10.37
N THR A 67 -23.54 -1.54 -10.94
CA THR A 67 -23.24 -2.21 -12.21
C THR A 67 -22.87 -3.68 -12.04
N LEU A 68 -22.38 -4.09 -10.86
CA LEU A 68 -22.15 -5.51 -10.53
C LEU A 68 -23.39 -6.41 -10.64
N PRO A 69 -24.57 -6.05 -10.07
CA PRO A 69 -25.77 -6.88 -10.24
C PRO A 69 -26.23 -6.96 -11.70
N MET A 70 -26.05 -5.90 -12.50
CA MET A 70 -26.38 -5.92 -13.94
C MET A 70 -25.43 -6.82 -14.73
N PHE A 71 -24.12 -6.76 -14.45
CA PHE A 71 -23.13 -7.63 -15.08
C PHE A 71 -23.33 -9.11 -14.71
N MET A 72 -23.61 -9.41 -13.43
CA MET A 72 -23.92 -10.76 -12.97
C MET A 72 -25.22 -11.30 -13.59
N SER A 73 -26.25 -10.45 -13.76
CA SER A 73 -27.49 -10.81 -14.44
C SER A 73 -27.30 -11.12 -15.92
N LEU A 74 -26.35 -10.46 -16.60
CA LEU A 74 -26.02 -10.72 -18.01
C LEU A 74 -25.24 -12.05 -18.17
N MET A 75 -24.35 -12.36 -17.24
CA MET A 75 -23.55 -13.59 -17.24
C MET A 75 -24.37 -14.86 -16.91
N MET A 76 -25.52 -14.69 -16.25
CA MET A 76 -26.43 -15.80 -15.90
C MET A 76 -27.62 -15.96 -16.86
N SER A 77 -27.71 -15.13 -17.90
CA SER A 77 -28.70 -15.22 -18.99
C SER A 77 -28.11 -15.88 -20.23
#